data_AF-A0A7X7XKF9-F1
#
_entry.id   AF-A0A7X7XKF9-F1
#
_cell.length_a   1.000
_cell.length_b   1.000
_cell.length_c   1.000
_cell.angle_alpha   90.00
_cell.angle_beta   90.00
_cell.angle_gamma   90.00
#
_symmetry.space_group_name_H-M   'P 1'
#
loop_
_entity.id
_entity.type
_entity.pdbx_description
1 polymer ?
#
loop_
_entity_poly.entity_id
_entity_poly.type
_entity_poly.pdbx_seq_one_letter_code
_entity_poly.pdbx_strand_id
1 'polypeptide(L)'
;MPITTLEETTSQKRLRIFAAIAAAIATLQTVVAITMIALHGEFLVRLHEGLGYLYVAAAVVTVVPAVVWGRLSHKPGLIGHAAGLAVAGVVQLLLGLFQAGGVLGYVHMALGLLIMVGAIALYVLAKKRPIIVTNLDGTPRA
;
A
#
# COMPACT_ATOMS: atom_id res chain seq x y z
N MET A 1 -29.44 -19.12 -1.98
CA MET A 1 -29.30 -17.75 -1.43
C MET A 1 -28.88 -16.84 -2.56
N PRO A 2 -29.57 -15.73 -2.81
CA PRO A 2 -29.10 -14.72 -3.74
C PRO A 2 -27.85 -14.04 -3.15
N ILE A 3 -26.78 -13.97 -3.94
CA ILE A 3 -25.58 -13.21 -3.61
C ILE A 3 -25.61 -11.95 -4.46
N THR A 4 -25.63 -10.77 -3.82
CA THR A 4 -25.55 -9.50 -4.54
C THR A 4 -24.21 -8.82 -4.23
N THR A 5 -23.54 -8.34 -5.28
CA THR A 5 -22.40 -7.42 -5.09
C THR A 5 -22.96 -6.02 -4.92
N LEU A 6 -22.64 -5.36 -3.81
CA LEU A 6 -23.01 -3.96 -3.64
C LEU A 6 -22.17 -3.04 -4.52
N GLU A 7 -22.71 -1.85 -4.77
CA GLU A 7 -21.95 -0.71 -5.22
C GLU A 7 -20.86 -0.36 -4.19
N GLU A 8 -19.72 0.13 -4.69
CA GLU A 8 -18.57 0.47 -3.85
C GLU A 8 -18.89 1.68 -2.97
N THR A 9 -18.64 1.59 -1.66
CA THR A 9 -18.80 2.74 -0.77
C THR A 9 -17.74 3.80 -1.04
N THR A 10 -18.01 5.05 -0.69
CA THR A 10 -17.03 6.15 -0.83
C THR A 10 -15.73 5.85 -0.10
N SER A 11 -15.77 5.19 1.06
CA SER A 11 -14.57 4.82 1.83
C SER A 11 -13.76 3.72 1.15
N GLN A 12 -14.42 2.70 0.59
CA GLN A 12 -13.75 1.68 -0.21
C GLN A 12 -13.12 2.27 -1.48
N LYS A 13 -13.82 3.17 -2.17
CA LYS A 13 -13.31 3.87 -3.35
C LYS A 13 -12.06 4.68 -3.02
N ARG A 14 -12.09 5.44 -1.93
CA ARG A 14 -10.93 6.20 -1.45
C ARG A 14 -9.76 5.29 -1.10
N LEU A 15 -9.99 4.21 -0.35
CA LEU A 15 -8.97 3.23 -0.02
C LEU A 15 -8.31 2.67 -1.29
N ARG A 16 -9.11 2.26 -2.26
CA ARG A 16 -8.61 1.71 -3.53
C ARG A 16 -7.76 2.71 -4.29
N ILE A 17 -8.17 3.98 -4.36
CA ILE A 17 -7.41 5.04 -5.03
C ILE A 17 -6.08 5.28 -4.32
N PHE A 18 -6.09 5.49 -3.00
CA PHE A 18 -4.85 5.74 -2.26
C PHE A 18 -3.91 4.54 -2.26
N ALA A 19 -4.42 3.32 -2.12
CA ALA A 19 -3.63 2.11 -2.26
C ALA A 19 -3.04 1.95 -3.67
N ALA A 20 -3.78 2.33 -4.72
CA ALA A 20 -3.26 2.33 -6.10
C ALA A 20 -2.11 3.34 -6.27
N ILE A 21 -2.25 4.55 -5.71
CA ILE A 21 -1.21 5.57 -5.74
C ILE A 21 0.04 5.07 -5.01
N ALA A 22 -0.11 4.55 -3.79
CA ALA A 22 1.01 4.00 -3.03
C ALA A 22 1.71 2.85 -3.76
N ALA A 23 0.94 1.93 -4.38
CA ALA A 23 1.49 0.83 -5.17
C ALA A 23 2.25 1.33 -6.41
N ALA A 24 1.71 2.33 -7.12
CA ALA A 24 2.36 2.92 -8.28
C ALA A 24 3.68 3.60 -7.91
N ILE A 25 3.69 4.38 -6.83
CA ILE A 25 4.91 5.04 -6.33
C ILE A 25 5.95 3.99 -5.91
N ALA A 26 5.57 2.98 -5.13
CA ALA A 26 6.52 1.94 -4.69
C ALA A 26 7.12 1.15 -5.87
N THR A 27 6.29 0.88 -6.88
CA THR A 27 6.72 0.22 -8.12
C THR A 27 7.71 1.11 -8.87
N LEU A 28 7.39 2.39 -9.07
CA LEU A 28 8.27 3.33 -9.73
C LEU A 28 9.59 3.50 -8.96
N GLN A 29 9.54 3.60 -7.64
CA GLN A 29 10.71 3.71 -6.78
C GLN A 29 11.64 2.48 -6.92
N THR A 30 11.05 1.28 -7.03
CA THR A 30 11.80 0.04 -7.28
C THR A 30 12.46 0.04 -8.65
N VAL A 31 11.75 0.49 -9.69
CA VAL A 31 12.32 0.62 -11.05
C VAL A 31 13.50 1.60 -11.06
N VAL A 32 13.34 2.76 -10.41
CA VAL A 32 14.42 3.75 -10.28
C VAL A 32 15.62 3.14 -9.52
N ALA A 33 15.37 2.43 -8.41
CA ALA A 33 16.43 1.78 -7.63
C ALA A 33 17.22 0.76 -8.46
N ILE A 34 16.55 -0.07 -9.26
CA ILE A 34 17.22 -1.03 -10.16
C ILE A 34 18.04 -0.29 -11.21
N THR A 35 17.49 0.79 -11.76
CA THR A 35 18.18 1.61 -12.77
C THR A 35 19.44 2.28 -12.21
N MET A 36 19.40 2.72 -10.95
CA MET A 36 20.55 3.30 -10.25
C MET A 36 21.73 2.33 -10.18
N ILE A 37 21.47 1.03 -9.98
CA ILE A 37 22.52 -0.01 -9.93
C ILE A 37 23.25 -0.12 -11.27
N ALA A 38 22.58 0.17 -12.40
CA ALA A 38 23.21 0.11 -13.72
C ALA A 38 23.88 1.44 -14.11
N LEU A 39 23.19 2.57 -13.92
CA LEU A 39 23.56 3.84 -14.56
C LEU A 39 24.31 4.82 -13.65
N HIS A 40 24.35 4.59 -12.33
CA HIS A 40 25.15 5.37 -11.36
C HIS A 40 25.05 6.91 -11.52
N GLY A 41 23.83 7.47 -11.49
CA GLY A 41 23.58 8.90 -11.69
C GLY A 41 22.98 9.61 -10.47
N GLU A 42 23.47 10.81 -10.14
CA GLU A 42 22.99 11.65 -9.02
C GLU A 42 21.50 12.00 -9.14
N PHE A 43 21.02 12.28 -10.36
CA PHE A 43 19.60 12.53 -10.61
C PHE A 43 18.72 11.35 -10.19
N LEU A 44 19.14 10.12 -10.47
CA LEU A 44 18.39 8.92 -10.12
C LEU A 44 18.36 8.71 -8.59
N VAL A 45 19.45 9.02 -7.89
CA VAL A 45 19.51 9.00 -6.43
C VAL A 45 18.47 9.97 -5.84
N ARG A 46 18.47 11.23 -6.30
CA ARG A 46 17.51 12.25 -5.81
C ARG A 46 16.07 11.88 -6.15
N LEU A 47 15.83 11.31 -7.33
CA LEU A 47 14.50 10.84 -7.73
C LEU A 47 14.04 9.69 -6.84
N HIS A 48 14.90 8.71 -6.56
CA HIS A 48 14.60 7.59 -5.67
C HIS A 48 14.26 8.07 -4.25
N GLU A 49 15.03 9.02 -3.72
CA GLU A 49 14.79 9.64 -2.41
C GLU A 49 13.44 10.38 -2.40
N GLY A 50 13.19 11.22 -3.41
CA GLY A 50 11.93 11.96 -3.57
C GLY A 50 10.70 11.05 -3.61
N LEU A 51 10.78 9.94 -4.35
CA LEU A 51 9.72 8.92 -4.39
C LEU A 51 9.55 8.23 -3.03
N GLY A 52 10.63 8.03 -2.27
CA GLY A 52 10.56 7.50 -0.91
C GLY A 52 9.73 8.38 0.03
N TYR A 53 9.96 9.69 0.03
CA TYR A 53 9.13 10.62 0.81
C TYR A 53 7.65 10.57 0.38
N LEU A 54 7.41 10.56 -0.93
CA LEU A 54 6.05 10.53 -1.48
C LEU A 54 5.33 9.22 -1.14
N TYR A 55 6.04 8.09 -1.16
CA TYR A 55 5.49 6.79 -0.76
C TYR A 55 5.04 6.82 0.69
N VAL A 56 5.90 7.31 1.61
CA VAL A 56 5.56 7.37 3.03
C VAL A 56 4.32 8.23 3.26
N ALA A 57 4.26 9.41 2.65
CA ALA A 57 3.09 10.29 2.75
C ALA A 57 1.81 9.59 2.24
N ALA A 58 1.87 8.94 1.07
CA ALA A 58 0.75 8.20 0.51
C ALA A 58 0.32 7.02 1.38
N ALA A 59 1.28 6.26 1.93
CA ALA A 59 1.01 5.12 2.79
C ALA A 59 0.32 5.54 4.09
N VAL A 60 0.78 6.62 4.73
CA VAL A 60 0.14 7.19 5.94
C VAL A 60 -1.29 7.64 5.65
N VAL A 61 -1.52 8.38 4.56
CA VAL A 61 -2.86 8.82 4.17
C VAL A 61 -3.80 7.64 3.87
N THR A 62 -3.27 6.54 3.33
CA THR A 62 -4.03 5.32 3.02
C THR A 62 -4.63 4.65 4.27
N VAL A 63 -4.03 4.87 5.46
CA VAL A 63 -4.52 4.28 6.72
C VAL A 63 -5.93 4.75 7.06
N VAL A 64 -6.26 6.03 6.83
CA VAL A 64 -7.56 6.61 7.19
C VAL A 64 -8.74 5.88 6.53
N PRO A 65 -8.81 5.78 5.18
CA PRO A 65 -9.88 5.03 4.54
C PRO A 65 -9.79 3.52 4.81
N ALA A 66 -8.60 2.97 5.09
CA ALA A 66 -8.44 1.57 5.50
C ALA A 66 -9.11 1.30 6.86
N VAL A 67 -8.97 2.20 7.84
CA VAL A 67 -9.64 2.09 9.14
C VAL A 67 -11.17 2.14 8.98
N VAL A 68 -11.67 3.13 8.22
CA VAL A 68 -13.11 3.29 8.00
C VAL A 68 -13.69 2.07 7.29
N TRP A 69 -13.09 1.66 6.18
CA TRP A 69 -13.59 0.52 5.41
C TRP A 69 -13.35 -0.82 6.10
N GLY A 70 -12.20 -1.01 6.75
CA GLY A 70 -11.85 -2.23 7.47
C GLY A 70 -12.80 -2.52 8.63
N ARG A 71 -13.28 -1.48 9.32
CA ARG A 71 -14.34 -1.60 10.35
C ARG A 71 -15.69 -1.96 9.74
N LEU A 72 -16.11 -1.25 8.68
CA LEU A 72 -17.40 -1.50 8.01
C LEU A 72 -17.48 -2.89 7.35
N SER A 73 -16.36 -3.39 6.85
CA SER A 73 -16.27 -4.70 6.19
C SER A 73 -15.90 -5.84 7.13
N HIS A 74 -15.74 -5.58 8.44
CA HIS A 74 -15.28 -6.54 9.45
C HIS A 74 -13.97 -7.26 9.08
N LYS A 75 -13.05 -6.55 8.42
CA LYS A 75 -11.74 -7.06 7.98
C LYS A 75 -10.61 -6.31 8.68
N PRO A 76 -10.29 -6.64 9.95
CA PRO A 76 -9.23 -5.96 10.69
C PRO A 76 -7.85 -6.13 10.04
N GLY A 77 -7.62 -7.23 9.32
CA GLY A 77 -6.39 -7.47 8.57
C GLY A 77 -6.10 -6.39 7.52
N LEU A 78 -7.12 -5.76 6.94
CA LEU A 78 -6.93 -4.67 5.98
C LEU A 78 -6.41 -3.39 6.65
N ILE A 79 -6.83 -3.13 7.89
CA ILE A 79 -6.33 -2.02 8.70
C ILE A 79 -4.88 -2.27 9.06
N GLY A 80 -4.58 -3.47 9.57
CA GLY A 80 -3.22 -3.87 9.93
C GLY A 80 -2.25 -3.83 8.76
N HIS A 81 -2.68 -4.25 7.57
CA HIS A 81 -1.87 -4.20 6.35
C HIS A 81 -1.54 -2.75 5.96
N ALA A 82 -2.52 -1.85 5.93
CA ALA A 82 -2.30 -0.45 5.60
C ALA A 82 -1.39 0.26 6.62
N ALA A 83 -1.65 0.07 7.92
CA ALA A 83 -0.82 0.64 8.98
C ALA A 83 0.60 0.06 8.97
N GLY A 84 0.72 -1.26 8.75
CA GLY A 84 2.00 -1.95 8.63
C GLY A 84 2.84 -1.42 7.47
N LEU A 85 2.24 -1.16 6.31
CA LEU A 85 2.92 -0.53 5.17
C LEU A 85 3.36 0.90 5.47
N ALA A 86 2.57 1.68 6.20
CA ALA A 86 2.96 3.03 6.61
C ALA A 86 4.18 2.99 7.53
N VAL A 87 4.17 2.13 8.55
CA VAL A 87 5.30 1.95 9.47
C VAL A 87 6.53 1.42 8.73
N ALA A 88 6.37 0.39 7.90
CA ALA A 88 7.46 -0.17 7.10
C ALA A 88 8.03 0.89 6.14
N GLY A 89 7.19 1.74 5.54
CA GLY A 89 7.62 2.85 4.70
C GLY A 89 8.50 3.85 5.45
N VAL A 90 8.11 4.24 6.68
CA VAL A 90 8.94 5.11 7.52
C VAL A 90 10.28 4.44 7.85
N VAL A 91 10.27 3.17 8.25
CA VAL A 91 11.50 2.42 8.53
C VAL A 91 12.40 2.35 7.30
N GLN A 92 11.83 2.06 6.13
CA GLN A 92 12.52 2.00 4.85
C GLN A 92 13.18 3.33 4.49
N LEU A 93 12.47 4.45 4.69
CA LEU A 93 12.99 5.79 4.47
C LEU A 93 14.18 6.07 5.39
N LEU A 94 14.06 5.78 6.69
CA LEU A 94 15.15 5.97 7.66
C LEU A 94 16.37 5.10 7.33
N LEU A 95 16.16 3.83 6.92
CA LEU A 95 17.24 2.96 6.47
C LEU A 95 17.96 3.55 5.25
N GLY A 96 17.21 4.11 4.29
CA GLY A 96 17.79 4.74 3.09
C GLY A 96 18.58 6.00 3.39
N LEU A 97 18.09 6.84 4.30
CA LEU A 97 18.75 8.11 4.66
C LEU A 97 20.01 7.91 5.51
N PHE A 98 20.00 6.96 6.43
CA PHE A 98 21.05 6.85 7.43
C PHE A 98 21.97 5.64 7.26
N GLN A 99 21.54 4.57 6.56
CA GLN A 99 22.23 3.26 6.59
C GLN A 99 22.26 2.52 5.24
N ALA A 100 22.44 3.24 4.13
CA ALA A 100 22.44 2.66 2.77
C ALA A 100 23.68 1.79 2.41
N GLY A 101 24.59 1.52 3.35
CA GLY A 101 25.83 0.76 3.13
C GLY A 101 25.85 -0.61 3.82
N GLY A 102 26.70 -1.52 3.32
CA GLY A 102 26.95 -2.83 3.94
C GLY A 102 25.70 -3.72 4.05
N VAL A 103 25.60 -4.52 5.12
CA VAL A 103 24.47 -5.44 5.35
C VAL A 103 23.13 -4.71 5.37
N LEU A 104 23.08 -3.50 5.91
CA LEU A 104 21.84 -2.73 6.02
C LEU A 104 21.37 -2.16 4.69
N GLY A 105 22.28 -1.94 3.73
CA GLY A 105 21.92 -1.68 2.34
C GLY A 105 21.10 -2.83 1.73
N TYR A 106 21.48 -4.09 1.99
CA TYR A 106 20.70 -5.24 1.51
C TYR A 106 19.36 -5.37 2.23
N VAL A 107 19.30 -5.08 3.54
CA VAL A 107 18.03 -5.03 4.28
C VAL A 107 17.10 -3.97 3.68
N HIS A 108 17.61 -2.77 3.37
CA HIS A 108 16.86 -1.72 2.69
C HIS A 108 16.33 -2.22 1.33
N MET A 109 17.15 -2.85 0.50
CA MET A 109 16.69 -3.37 -0.80
C MET A 109 15.58 -4.44 -0.64
N ALA A 110 15.79 -5.42 0.24
CA ALA A 110 14.83 -6.50 0.46
C ALA A 110 13.50 -5.98 1.03
N LEU A 111 13.56 -5.10 2.03
CA LEU A 111 12.37 -4.48 2.62
C LEU A 111 11.63 -3.61 1.59
N GLY A 112 12.35 -2.89 0.73
CA GLY A 112 11.75 -2.12 -0.37
C GLY A 112 10.91 -2.98 -1.32
N LEU A 113 11.42 -4.17 -1.70
CA LEU A 113 10.67 -5.12 -2.53
C LEU A 113 9.44 -5.66 -1.80
N LEU A 114 9.56 -5.99 -0.52
CA LEU A 114 8.42 -6.46 0.29
C LEU A 114 7.34 -5.37 0.42
N ILE A 115 7.75 -4.11 0.59
CA ILE A 115 6.84 -2.96 0.64
C ILE A 115 6.12 -2.78 -0.70
N MET A 116 6.83 -2.88 -1.83
CA MET A 116 6.22 -2.81 -3.17
C MET A 116 5.15 -3.90 -3.34
N VAL A 117 5.50 -5.16 -3.08
CA VAL A 117 4.56 -6.28 -3.18
C VAL A 117 3.38 -6.10 -2.22
N GLY A 118 3.66 -5.68 -0.98
CA GLY A 118 2.64 -5.41 0.02
C GLY A 118 1.67 -4.29 -0.40
N ALA A 119 2.17 -3.21 -1.01
CA ALA A 119 1.33 -2.12 -1.51
C ALA A 119 0.42 -2.57 -2.66
N ILE A 120 0.96 -3.34 -3.60
CA ILE A 120 0.18 -3.96 -4.68
C ILE A 120 -0.90 -4.89 -4.10
N ALA A 121 -0.53 -5.73 -3.12
CA ALA A 121 -1.48 -6.62 -2.46
C ALA A 121 -2.60 -5.83 -1.76
N LEU A 122 -2.30 -4.72 -1.08
CA LEU A 122 -3.31 -3.86 -0.47
C LEU A 122 -4.27 -3.28 -1.51
N TYR A 123 -3.76 -2.81 -2.65
CA TYR A 123 -4.60 -2.34 -3.76
C TYR A 123 -5.54 -3.44 -4.29
N VAL A 124 -5.01 -4.65 -4.52
CA VAL A 124 -5.80 -5.79 -4.99
C VAL A 124 -6.89 -6.16 -3.97
N LEU A 125 -6.56 -6.15 -2.68
CA LEU A 125 -7.53 -6.40 -1.60
C LEU A 125 -8.61 -5.32 -1.53
N ALA A 126 -8.24 -4.04 -1.67
CA ALA A 126 -9.18 -2.93 -1.68
C ALA A 126 -10.16 -2.99 -2.86
N LYS A 127 -9.73 -3.56 -4.00
CA LYS A 127 -10.56 -3.74 -5.21
C LYS A 127 -11.63 -4.84 -5.07
N LYS A 128 -11.51 -5.76 -4.11
CA LYS A 128 -12.50 -6.84 -3.94
C LYS A 128 -13.85 -6.25 -3.53
N ARG A 129 -14.89 -6.48 -4.34
CA ARG A 129 -16.26 -6.02 -4.03
C ARG A 129 -16.76 -6.67 -2.73
N PRO A 130 -17.46 -5.92 -1.87
CA PRO A 130 -18.11 -6.49 -0.70
C PRO A 130 -19.22 -7.44 -1.16
N ILE A 131 -19.24 -8.64 -0.59
CA ILE A 131 -20.29 -9.61 -0.78
C ILE A 131 -21.22 -9.47 0.42
N ILE A 132 -22.48 -9.10 0.19
CA ILE A 132 -23.51 -9.19 1.22
C ILE A 132 -24.29 -10.47 0.96
N VAL A 133 -24.37 -11.31 1.98
CA VAL A 133 -25.36 -12.39 2.01
C VAL A 133 -26.66 -11.74 2.40
N THR A 134 -27.62 -11.71 1.49
CA THR A 134 -28.97 -11.25 1.81
C THR A 134 -29.83 -12.42 2.31
N ASN A 135 -30.82 -12.10 3.13
CA ASN A 135 -31.95 -12.98 3.41
C ASN A 135 -32.72 -13.26 2.11
N LEU A 136 -33.63 -14.26 2.14
CA LEU A 136 -34.48 -14.59 0.98
C LEU A 136 -35.37 -13.42 0.54
N ASP A 137 -35.64 -12.48 1.43
CA ASP A 137 -36.40 -11.25 1.19
C ASP A 137 -35.54 -10.07 0.66
N GLY A 138 -34.25 -10.28 0.44
CA GLY A 138 -33.32 -9.26 -0.04
C GLY A 138 -32.72 -8.34 1.04
N THR A 139 -33.08 -8.50 2.31
CA THR A 139 -32.50 -7.72 3.41
C THR A 139 -31.07 -8.18 3.75
N PRO A 140 -30.15 -7.31 4.17
CA PRO A 140 -28.81 -7.72 4.60
C PRO A 140 -28.87 -8.68 5.79
N ARG A 141 -28.17 -9.83 5.75
CA ARG A 141 -27.90 -10.62 6.96
C ARG A 141 -26.79 -9.96 7.77
N ALA A 142 -27.05 -9.75 9.06
CA ALA A 142 -26.04 -9.39 10.05
C ALA A 142 -25.07 -10.55 10.27
#